data_AF-A0A8T5LZ95-F1
#
_entry.id   AF-A0A8T5LZ95-F1
#
_cell.length_a   1.000
_cell.length_b   1.000
_cell.length_c   1.000
_cell.angle_alpha   90.00
_cell.angle_beta   90.00
_cell.angle_gamma   90.00
#
_symmetry.space_group_name_H-M   'P 1'
#
loop_
_entity.id
_entity.type
_entity.pdbx_description
1 polymer ?
#
loop_
_entity_poly.entity_id
_entity_poly.type
_entity_poly.pdbx_seq_one_letter_code
_entity_poly.pdbx_strand_id
1 'polypeptide(L)' 'MARFAEADNRIFANVWVCMRCTHGNRGSEGKKPSTCRKCHSKRLRLKHKVKKSSKAAK' A
#
# COMPACT_ATOMS: atom_id res chain seq x y z
N MET A 1 19.99 -1.33 -10.55
CA MET A 1 19.92 -1.32 -9.06
C MET A 1 19.46 -2.69 -8.61
N ALA A 2 20.21 -3.36 -7.74
CA ALA A 2 19.78 -4.63 -7.13
C ALA A 2 18.43 -4.42 -6.41
N ARG A 3 17.44 -5.27 -6.68
CA ARG A 3 16.17 -5.28 -5.94
C ARG A 3 16.30 -6.23 -4.77
N PHE A 4 16.17 -5.69 -3.56
CA PHE A 4 16.14 -6.47 -2.34
C PHE A 4 14.67 -6.74 -1.96
N ALA A 5 14.23 -7.98 -2.09
CA ALA A 5 12.83 -8.36 -1.84
C ALA A 5 12.39 -8.02 -0.39
N GLU A 6 13.29 -8.13 0.57
CA GLU A 6 13.04 -7.82 1.98
C GLU A 6 12.80 -6.33 2.21
N ALA A 7 13.56 -5.48 1.51
CA ALA A 7 13.37 -4.03 1.56
C ALA A 7 12.06 -3.62 0.88
N ASP A 8 11.72 -4.25 -0.25
CA ASP A 8 10.45 -4.00 -0.95
C ASP A 8 9.25 -4.34 -0.05
N ASN A 9 9.31 -5.45 0.70
CA ASN A 9 8.28 -5.83 1.66
C ASN A 9 8.18 -4.83 2.83
N ARG A 10 9.30 -4.33 3.37
CA ARG A 10 9.28 -3.36 4.49
C ARG A 10 8.80 -1.97 4.08
N ILE A 11 9.17 -1.52 2.88
CA ILE A 11 8.94 -0.14 2.42
C ILE A 11 7.57 0.00 1.75
N PHE A 12 7.12 -1.03 1.02
CA PHE A 12 5.95 -0.93 0.16
C PHE A 12 4.75 -1.78 0.60
N ALA A 13 4.91 -2.76 1.49
CA ALA A 13 3.77 -3.52 1.97
C ALA A 13 2.80 -2.63 2.77
N ASN A 14 1.51 -2.72 2.41
CA ASN A 14 0.40 -2.15 3.17
C ASN A 14 0.45 -0.62 3.36
N VAL A 15 1.17 0.11 2.51
CA VAL A 15 1.20 1.57 2.53
C VAL A 15 0.10 2.13 1.63
N TRP A 16 -0.80 2.90 2.22
CA TRP A 16 -1.94 3.56 1.57
C TRP A 16 -1.76 5.07 1.57
N VAL A 17 -1.76 5.67 0.38
CA VAL A 17 -1.65 7.10 0.21
C VAL A 17 -3.05 7.71 0.11
N CYS A 18 -3.31 8.75 0.90
CA CYS A 18 -4.52 9.54 0.76
C CYS A 18 -4.49 10.37 -0.52
N MET A 19 -5.55 10.32 -1.32
CA MET A 19 -5.67 11.11 -2.55
C MET A 19 -6.03 12.57 -2.30
N ARG A 20 -6.37 12.95 -1.07
CA ARG A 20 -6.71 14.33 -0.70
C ARG A 20 -5.52 15.09 -0.11
N CYS A 21 -4.79 14.47 0.82
CA CYS A 21 -3.71 15.14 1.56
C CYS A 21 -2.34 14.46 1.41
N THR A 22 -2.21 13.51 0.47
CA THR A 22 -0.98 12.73 0.15
C THR A 22 -0.33 11.98 1.32
N HIS A 23 -0.95 11.99 2.50
CA HIS A 23 -0.43 11.35 3.70
C HIS A 23 -0.39 9.82 3.55
N GLY A 24 0.72 9.23 4.01
CA GLY A 24 0.93 7.78 4.06
C GLY A 24 0.28 7.15 5.29
N ASN A 25 -0.69 6.28 5.07
CA ASN A 25 -1.37 5.51 6.09
C ASN A 25 -0.89 4.06 5.99
N ARG A 26 -0.37 3.50 7.08
CA ARG A 26 -0.05 2.07 7.15
C ARG A 26 -1.33 1.32 7.52
N GLY A 27 -1.75 0.39 6.68
CA GLY A 27 -2.83 -0.54 6.98
C GLY A 27 -2.28 -1.81 7.62
N SER A 28 -3.17 -2.62 8.19
CA SER A 28 -2.87 -4.02 8.51
C SER A 28 -2.67 -4.83 7.22
N GLU A 29 -1.97 -5.96 7.33
CA GLU A 29 -1.70 -6.83 6.19
C GLU A 29 -2.99 -7.18 5.42
N GLY A 30 -3.01 -6.84 4.14
CA GLY A 30 -4.15 -7.12 3.25
C GLY A 30 -5.40 -6.26 3.48
N LYS A 31 -5.43 -5.35 4.46
CA LYS A 31 -6.61 -4.54 4.78
C LYS A 31 -6.43 -3.07 4.40
N LYS A 32 -7.43 -2.52 3.71
CA LYS A 32 -7.53 -1.09 3.42
C LYS A 32 -7.92 -0.33 4.71
N PRO A 33 -7.19 0.72 5.11
CA PRO A 33 -7.63 1.59 6.18
C PRO A 33 -8.97 2.26 5.81
N SER A 34 -9.88 2.35 6.79
CA SER A 34 -11.21 2.93 6.58
C SER A 34 -11.15 4.42 6.24
N THR A 35 -10.24 5.17 6.86
CA THR A 35 -10.05 6.61 6.67
C THR A 35 -8.57 7.00 6.76
N CYS A 36 -8.24 8.15 6.16
CA CYS A 36 -6.94 8.77 6.35
C CYS A 36 -6.82 9.31 7.78
N ARG A 37 -5.68 9.04 8.44
CA ARG A 37 -5.40 9.50 9.82
C ARG A 37 -5.31 11.03 9.96
N LYS A 38 -5.05 11.76 8.88
CA LYS A 38 -4.87 13.23 8.89
C LYS A 38 -6.13 14.00 8.49
N CYS A 39 -6.81 13.59 7.42
CA CYS A 39 -7.94 14.35 6.85
C CYS A 39 -9.27 13.61 6.91
N HIS A 40 -9.29 12.43 7.52
CA HIS A 40 -10.46 11.54 7.64
C HIS A 40 -11.14 11.15 6.33
N SER A 41 -10.54 11.48 5.17
CA SER A 41 -11.05 11.10 3.87
C SER A 41 -10.96 9.59 3.66
N LYS A 42 -11.99 9.02 3.02
CA LYS A 42 -12.06 7.61 2.59
C LYS A 42 -11.33 7.35 1.27
N ARG A 43 -10.84 8.41 0.60
CA ARG A 43 -10.14 8.33 -0.69
C ARG A 43 -8.67 7.96 -0.48
N LEU A 44 -8.41 6.66 -0.37
CA LEU A 44 -7.10 6.05 -0.17
C LEU A 44 -6.76 5.12 -1.34
N ARG A 45 -5.52 5.20 -1.83
CA ARG A 45 -4.95 4.31 -2.85
C ARG A 45 -3.74 3.56 -2.31
N LEU A 46 -3.50 2.34 -2.75
CA LEU A 46 -2.22 1.67 -2.48
C LEU A 46 -1.07 2.47 -3.10
N LYS A 47 0.02 2.65 -2.34
CA LYS A 47 1.20 3.40 -2.80
C LYS A 47 1.82 2.73 -4.02
N HIS A 48 2.02 1.42 -3.91
CA HIS A 48 2.43 0.56 -5.01
C HIS A 48 1.36 -0.50 -5.19
N LYS A 49 0.76 -0.58 -6.38
CA LYS A 49 0.04 -1.78 -6.76
C LYS A 49 1.11 -2.87 -6.81
N VAL A 50 1.07 -3.83 -5.88
CA VAL A 50 1.68 -5.13 -6.17
C VAL A 50 1.08 -5.56 -7.50
N LYS A 51 1.88 -5.55 -8.59
CA LYS A 51 1.47 -6.24 -9.80
C LYS A 51 1.16 -7.64 -9.30
N LYS A 52 -0.12 -8.05 -9.34
CA LYS A 52 -0.52 -9.42 -9.06
C LYS A 52 0.44 -10.24 -9.90
N SER A 53 1.40 -10.92 -9.25
CA SER A 53 2.28 -11.84 -9.94
C SER A 53 1.32 -12.80 -10.61
N SER A 54 1.22 -12.72 -11.93
CA SER A 54 0.52 -13.69 -12.74
C SER A 54 1.36 -14.97 -12.68
N LYS A 55 1.32 -15.66 -11.53
CA LYS A 55 1.57 -17.09 -11.47
C LYS A 55 0.23 -17.71 -11.14
N ALA A 56 -0.43 -18.16 -12.21
CA ALA A 56 -1.46 -19.18 -12.22
C ALA A 56 -1.08 -20.28 -11.20
N ALA A 57 -1.96 -20.68 -10.30
CA ALA A 57 -3.01 -21.66 -10.57
C ALA A 57 -2.42 -22.94 -11.20
N LYS A 58 -2.20 -23.92 -10.32
CA LYS A 58 -1.92 -25.36 -10.54
C LYS A 58 -0.61 -25.73 -11.26
#